data_AF-A0A135WQ42-F1
#
_entry.id   AF-A0A135WQ42-F1
#
_cell.length_a   1.000
_cell.length_b   1.000
_cell.length_c   1.000
_cell.angle_alpha   90.00
_cell.angle_beta   90.00
_cell.angle_gamma   90.00
#
_symmetry.space_group_name_H-M   'P 1'
#
loop_
_entity.id
_entity.type
_entity.pdbx_description
1 polymer ?
#
loop_
_entity_poly.entity_id
_entity_poly.type
_entity_poly.pdbx_seq_one_letter_code
_entity_poly.pdbx_strand_id
1 'polypeptide(L)' 'MMSDNKNMADMLLQSLYDYHFANNGGSYTLPKAMLDADANSKLAIENLIENGYAADNGQGSDSLVLSITAQGIDYIKNK' A
#
# COMPACT_ATOMS: atom_id res chain seq x y z
N MET A 1 -9.29 -19.78 8.07
CA MET A 1 -7.92 -19.21 8.10
C MET A 1 -7.97 -17.91 7.31
N MET A 2 -7.96 -16.75 7.99
CA MET A 2 -7.70 -15.48 7.32
C MET A 2 -6.20 -15.44 7.08
N SER A 3 -5.83 -15.71 5.82
CA SER A 3 -4.47 -15.96 5.35
C SER A 3 -3.54 -14.78 5.69
N ASP A 4 -2.31 -15.07 6.10
CA ASP A 4 -1.30 -14.07 6.56
C ASP A 4 -1.15 -12.85 5.65
N ASN A 5 -1.41 -13.01 4.35
CA ASN A 5 -1.47 -11.93 3.35
C ASN A 5 -2.49 -10.84 3.67
N LYS A 6 -3.67 -11.18 4.21
CA LYS A 6 -4.69 -10.19 4.58
C LYS A 6 -4.22 -9.33 5.76
N ASN A 7 -3.60 -9.96 6.76
CA ASN A 7 -3.04 -9.23 7.90
C ASN A 7 -1.91 -8.29 7.46
N MET A 8 -1.06 -8.73 6.54
CA MET A 8 0.01 -7.91 6.00
C MET A 8 -0.50 -6.74 5.15
N ALA A 9 -1.46 -6.98 4.26
CA ALA A 9 -2.11 -5.93 3.47
C ALA A 9 -2.81 -4.90 4.37
N ASP A 10 -3.50 -5.37 5.43
CA ASP A 10 -4.13 -4.50 6.42
C ASP A 10 -3.10 -3.63 7.17
N MET A 11 -1.97 -4.20 7.58
CA MET A 11 -0.88 -3.45 8.23
C MET A 11 -0.24 -2.42 7.28
N LEU A 12 -0.02 -2.79 6.02
CA LEU A 12 0.50 -1.88 5.00
C LEU A 12 -0.48 -0.74 4.74
N LEU A 13 -1.77 -1.03 4.63
CA LEU A 13 -2.80 -0.01 4.43
C LEU A 13 -2.90 0.94 5.63
N GLN A 14 -2.80 0.42 6.85
CA GLN A 14 -2.72 1.26 8.06
C GLN A 14 -1.49 2.16 8.02
N SER A 15 -0.33 1.62 7.63
CA SER A 15 0.91 2.42 7.51
C SER A 15 0.79 3.53 6.46
N LEU A 16 0.13 3.25 5.33
CA LEU A 16 -0.16 4.26 4.30
C LEU A 16 -1.14 5.32 4.79
N TYR A 17 -2.16 4.93 5.56
CA TYR A 17 -3.10 5.85 6.20
C TYR A 17 -2.35 6.81 7.13
N ASP A 18 -1.56 6.26 8.07
CA ASP A 18 -0.82 7.06 9.04
C ASP A 18 0.16 8.01 8.35
N TYR A 19 0.89 7.52 7.34
CA TYR A 19 1.83 8.32 6.57
C TYR A 19 1.13 9.46 5.81
N HIS A 20 -0.03 9.20 5.19
CA HIS A 20 -0.80 10.21 4.48
C HIS A 20 -1.16 11.39 5.40
N PHE A 21 -1.67 11.12 6.60
CA PHE A 21 -2.06 12.17 7.54
C PHE A 21 -0.88 12.83 8.25
N ALA A 22 0.22 12.12 8.49
CA ALA A 22 1.44 12.69 9.04
C ALA A 22 2.17 13.61 8.05
N ASN A 23 2.03 13.38 6.74
CA ASN A 23 2.78 14.07 5.68
C ASN A 23 1.90 14.86 4.71
N ASN A 24 0.73 15.34 5.14
CA ASN A 24 -0.17 16.20 4.34
C ASN A 24 -0.50 15.64 2.94
N GLY A 25 -0.81 14.35 2.87
CA GLY A 25 -1.13 13.66 1.61
C GLY A 25 0.07 13.05 0.89
N GLY A 26 1.22 12.96 1.57
CA GLY A 26 2.44 12.39 1.01
C GLY A 26 2.28 10.93 0.52
N SER A 27 3.12 10.56 -0.45
CA SER A 27 3.24 9.19 -0.96
C SER A 27 4.48 8.50 -0.40
N TYR A 28 4.41 7.18 -0.29
CA TYR A 28 5.51 6.33 0.12
C TYR A 28 6.30 5.87 -1.12
N THR A 29 7.61 6.07 -1.12
CA THR A 29 8.47 5.69 -2.26
C THR A 29 9.34 4.50 -1.89
N LEU A 30 9.27 3.44 -2.69
CA LEU A 30 10.01 2.20 -2.51
C LEU A 30 10.75 1.85 -3.81
N PRO A 31 12.06 1.54 -3.78
CA PRO A 31 12.73 0.97 -4.94
C PRO A 31 12.09 -0.38 -5.32
N LYS A 32 11.79 -0.60 -6.60
CA LYS A 32 11.17 -1.86 -7.05
C LYS A 32 12.04 -3.09 -6.76
N ALA A 33 13.36 -2.92 -6.78
CA ALA A 33 14.31 -3.96 -6.39
C ALA A 33 14.12 -4.45 -4.94
N MET A 34 13.63 -3.61 -4.03
CA MET A 34 13.31 -4.04 -2.66
C MET A 34 11.98 -4.80 -2.59
N LEU A 35 11.00 -4.46 -3.43
CA LEU A 35 9.75 -5.23 -3.54
C LEU A 35 10.01 -6.64 -4.06
N ASP A 36 10.87 -6.78 -5.07
CA ASP A 36 11.16 -8.09 -5.67
C ASP A 36 11.95 -9.01 -4.73
N ALA A 37 12.56 -8.46 -3.66
CA ALA A 37 13.26 -9.22 -2.63
C ALA A 37 12.31 -9.85 -1.58
N ASP A 38 11.06 -9.37 -1.46
CA ASP A 38 10.05 -9.90 -0.54
C ASP A 38 8.72 -10.13 -1.27
N ALA A 39 8.49 -11.38 -1.66
CA ALA A 39 7.30 -11.80 -2.39
C ALA A 39 5.99 -11.57 -1.60
N ASN A 40 6.00 -11.62 -0.27
CA ASN A 40 4.80 -11.39 0.53
C ASN A 40 4.46 -9.90 0.56
N SER A 41 5.47 -9.05 0.77
CA SER A 41 5.31 -7.59 0.67
C SER A 41 4.77 -7.19 -0.71
N LYS A 42 5.31 -7.79 -1.77
CA LYS A 42 4.85 -7.56 -3.14
C LYS A 42 3.40 -7.95 -3.34
N LEU A 43 3.00 -9.18 -2.96
CA LEU A 43 1.62 -9.66 -3.09
C LEU A 43 0.63 -8.80 -2.28
N ALA A 44 1.01 -8.36 -1.09
CA ALA A 44 0.16 -7.51 -0.27
C ALA A 44 -0.04 -6.13 -0.91
N ILE A 45 1.02 -5.53 -1.48
CA ILE A 45 0.94 -4.26 -2.22
C ILE A 45 0.07 -4.41 -3.47
N GLU A 46 0.30 -5.45 -4.26
CA GLU A 46 -0.50 -5.76 -5.46
C GLU A 46 -1.98 -5.92 -5.08
N ASN A 47 -2.27 -6.62 -3.99
CA ASN A 47 -3.63 -6.77 -3.49
C ASN A 47 -4.28 -5.42 -3.11
N LEU A 48 -3.55 -4.53 -2.44
CA LEU A 48 -4.07 -3.20 -2.10
C LEU A 48 -4.36 -2.35 -3.34
N ILE A 49 -3.52 -2.46 -4.38
CA ILE A 49 -3.72 -1.75 -5.65
C ILE A 49 -4.91 -2.35 -6.42
N GLU A 50 -4.99 -3.67 -6.55
CA GLU A 50 -6.07 -4.37 -7.25
C GLU A 50 -7.45 -4.10 -6.61
N ASN A 51 -7.51 -4.00 -5.29
CA ASN A 51 -8.75 -3.66 -4.57
C ASN A 51 -9.04 -2.15 -4.54
N GLY A 52 -8.17 -1.32 -5.13
CA GLY A 52 -8.36 0.14 -5.19
C GLY A 52 -8.12 0.88 -3.88
N TYR A 53 -7.51 0.23 -2.87
CA TYR A 53 -7.18 0.85 -1.59
C TYR A 53 -5.90 1.68 -1.63
N ALA A 54 -4.99 1.36 -2.55
CA ALA A 54 -3.78 2.12 -2.83
C ALA A 54 -3.60 2.35 -4.34
N ALA A 55 -2.78 3.32 -4.71
CA ALA A 55 -2.43 3.62 -6.10
C ALA A 55 -0.91 3.75 -6.24
N ASP A 56 -0.36 3.23 -7.36
CA ASP A 56 1.02 3.47 -7.78
C ASP A 56 1.09 4.66 -8.73
N ASN A 57 1.60 5.78 -8.23
CA ASN A 57 1.84 6.99 -9.00
C ASN A 57 3.23 7.00 -9.68
N GLY A 58 4.03 5.93 -9.49
CA GLY A 58 5.39 5.79 -9.99
C GLY A 58 5.50 4.97 -11.28
N GLN A 59 4.37 4.74 -11.98
CA GLN A 59 4.35 3.96 -13.21
C GLN A 59 5.39 4.47 -14.22
N GLY A 60 6.19 3.54 -14.75
CA GLY A 60 7.29 3.85 -15.67
C GLY A 60 8.62 4.25 -15.00
N SER A 61 8.70 4.29 -13.67
CA SER A 61 9.97 4.51 -12.94
C SER A 61 10.51 3.23 -12.30
N ASP A 62 11.76 3.26 -11.84
CA ASP A 62 12.39 2.18 -11.06
C ASP A 62 11.91 2.13 -9.60
N SER A 63 11.01 3.05 -9.23
CA SER A 63 10.40 3.14 -7.90
C SER A 63 8.90 2.90 -7.98
N LEU A 64 8.37 2.30 -6.93
CA LEU A 64 6.95 2.28 -6.62
C LEU A 64 6.64 3.54 -5.81
N VAL A 65 5.60 4.29 -6.20
CA VAL A 65 5.16 5.48 -5.46
C VAL A 65 3.74 5.25 -4.99
N LEU A 66 3.60 4.69 -3.78
CA LEU A 66 2.33 4.30 -3.19
C LEU A 66 1.64 5.47 -2.49
N SER A 67 0.39 5.72 -2.84
CA SER A 67 -0.52 6.59 -2.09
C SER A 67 -1.77 5.82 -1.68
N ILE A 68 -2.28 6.06 -0.47
CA ILE A 68 -3.62 5.57 -0.08
C ILE A 68 -4.69 6.31 -0.88
N THR A 69 -5.73 5.61 -1.32
CA THR A 69 -6.89 6.21 -1.99
C THR A 69 -7.96 6.62 -0.99
N ALA A 70 -8.97 7.38 -1.44
CA ALA A 70 -10.16 7.64 -0.62
C ALA A 70 -10.85 6.34 -0.16
N GLN A 71 -10.93 5.34 -1.04
CA GLN A 71 -11.51 4.04 -0.71
C GLN A 71 -10.69 3.30 0.36
N GLY A 72 -9.36 3.37 0.30
CA GLY A 72 -8.48 2.80 1.32
C GLY A 72 -8.65 3.49 2.68
N ILE A 73 -8.79 4.82 2.67
CA ILE A 73 -9.09 5.62 3.87
C ILE A 73 -10.43 5.19 4.48
N ASP A 74 -11.47 5.08 3.66
CA ASP A 74 -12.80 4.69 4.12
C ASP A 74 -12.81 3.25 4.65
N TYR A 75 -12.06 2.34 4.02
CA TYR A 75 -11.90 0.98 4.49
C TYR A 75 -11.32 0.92 5.92
N ILE A 76 -10.24 1.65 6.19
CA ILE A 76 -9.61 1.71 7.52
C ILE A 76 -10.57 2.31 8.56
N LYS A 77 -11.31 3.36 8.19
CA LYS A 77 -12.25 4.04 9.11
C LYS A 77 -13.49 3.20 9.48
N ASN A 78 -13.89 2.27 8.64
CA ASN A 78 -15.10 1.45 8.82
C ASN A 78 -14.79 0.00 9.26
N LYS A 79 -13.55 -0.29 9.64
CA LYS A 79 -13.10 -1.59 10.11
C LYS A 79 -13.41 -1.79 11.60
#